data_AF-A0A085ZKW8-F1
#
_entry.id   AF-A0A085ZKW8-F1
#
_cell.length_a   1.000
_cell.length_b   1.000
_cell.length_c   1.000
_cell.angle_alpha   90.00
_cell.angle_beta   90.00
_cell.angle_gamma   90.00
#
_symmetry.space_group_name_H-M   'P 1'
#
loop_
_entity.id
_entity.type
_entity.pdbx_description
1 polymer ?
#
loop_
_entity_poly.entity_id
_entity_poly.type
_entity_poly.pdbx_seq_one_letter_code
_entity_poly.pdbx_strand_id
1 'polypeptide(L)'
;MENNYCYIEFEFLDSKQFEDLKKAFEAIKISKNNSIIQEESFWLDQFPKYALEKFSFFKADVRPNFETAKETKSTWHFYSLIELLSLQYEAAYIDLEKTSSTTAILTYDPYSYPYGGINGLIVFIESFNCIPKQYDDGTGVYNHTPNEIKNSTNIWGFSGLKKLFKFSIVLLFVSLIVSCENKTTALEFEKNAMYEVYPALMDTLWVNARRRYVPPPPTGMDSSEYKLNQIKESNKRFNAELAEFKIKQFPVDLIILDKAVAIDNSKELQDHFRDAEVSGNSSSDTLEYKFDRKKLDAYKAFHLKYVLKIPKENERKLYNECCYSIRGIFILSRIQFDSEKRYGVLTAAINCGNMCNYGYRIYIKKIKSKWVVDKFEEAWIA
;
A
#
# COMPACT_ATOMS: atom_id res chain seq x y z
N MET A 1 7.27 -23.29 22.93
CA MET A 1 6.06 -23.13 22.12
C MET A 1 6.39 -23.79 20.80
N GLU A 2 5.74 -24.91 20.47
CA GLU A 2 5.88 -25.50 19.14
C GLU A 2 5.46 -24.43 18.12
N ASN A 3 6.30 -24.16 17.11
CA ASN A 3 6.00 -23.17 16.08
C ASN A 3 4.84 -23.69 15.23
N ASN A 4 3.59 -23.38 15.62
CA ASN A 4 2.42 -23.69 14.82
C ASN A 4 2.25 -22.59 13.77
N TYR A 5 2.92 -22.77 12.64
CA TYR A 5 2.64 -21.98 11.44
C TYR A 5 1.23 -22.26 10.94
N CYS A 6 0.63 -21.26 10.32
CA CYS A 6 -0.62 -21.40 9.60
C CYS A 6 -0.40 -22.14 8.29
N TYR A 7 -1.44 -22.79 7.76
CA TYR A 7 -1.29 -23.65 6.60
C TYR A 7 -2.54 -23.73 5.72
N ILE A 8 -2.35 -24.13 4.47
CA ILE A 8 -3.42 -24.55 3.56
C ILE A 8 -3.04 -25.91 3.00
N GLU A 9 -3.86 -26.92 3.30
CA GLU A 9 -3.79 -28.24 2.70
C GLU A 9 -4.65 -28.29 1.44
N PHE A 10 -4.10 -28.85 0.37
CA PHE A 10 -4.78 -28.95 -0.91
C PHE A 10 -4.40 -30.21 -1.68
N GLU A 11 -5.28 -30.62 -2.58
CA GLU A 11 -5.05 -31.69 -3.54
C GLU A 11 -4.61 -31.14 -4.90
N PHE A 12 -3.78 -31.90 -5.61
CA PHE A 12 -3.44 -31.65 -7.01
C PHE A 12 -3.55 -32.96 -7.81
N LEU A 13 -3.96 -32.86 -9.08
CA LEU A 13 -4.22 -34.03 -9.93
C LEU A 13 -3.00 -34.42 -10.77
N ASP A 14 -2.16 -33.44 -11.10
CA ASP A 14 -0.98 -33.60 -11.93
C ASP A 14 0.23 -33.01 -11.22
N SER A 15 1.34 -33.75 -11.17
CA SER A 15 2.60 -33.26 -10.61
C SER A 15 3.05 -31.96 -11.27
N LYS A 16 2.76 -31.75 -12.56
CA LYS A 16 3.06 -30.49 -13.25
C LYS A 16 2.34 -29.30 -12.64
N GLN A 17 1.09 -29.46 -12.18
CA GLN A 17 0.33 -28.39 -11.54
C GLN A 17 1.02 -27.92 -10.25
N PHE A 18 1.50 -28.88 -9.45
CA PHE A 18 2.26 -28.57 -8.24
C PHE A 18 3.58 -27.87 -8.57
N GLU A 19 4.35 -28.35 -9.56
CA GLU A 19 5.63 -27.71 -9.91
C GLU A 19 5.44 -26.28 -10.46
N ASP A 20 4.41 -26.06 -11.28
CA ASP A 20 4.04 -24.73 -11.77
C ASP A 20 3.62 -23.80 -10.61
N LEU A 21 2.79 -24.29 -9.68
CA LEU A 21 2.40 -23.55 -8.47
C LEU A 21 3.62 -23.23 -7.59
N LYS A 22 4.50 -24.21 -7.38
CA LYS A 22 5.71 -24.06 -6.56
C LYS A 22 6.65 -23.01 -7.14
N LYS A 23 6.84 -23.01 -8.45
CA LYS A 23 7.63 -21.97 -9.12
C LYS A 23 7.06 -20.56 -8.85
N ALA A 24 5.75 -20.37 -9.03
CA ALA A 24 5.11 -19.08 -8.81
C ALA A 24 5.16 -18.66 -7.33
N PHE A 25 4.92 -19.62 -6.41
CA PHE A 25 4.99 -19.40 -4.97
C PHE A 25 6.39 -18.95 -4.52
N GLU A 26 7.46 -19.59 -4.99
CA GLU A 26 8.82 -19.19 -4.63
C GLU A 26 9.14 -17.76 -5.10
N ALA A 27 8.67 -17.35 -6.28
CA ALA A 27 8.81 -15.97 -6.74
C ALA A 27 8.05 -14.96 -5.86
N ILE A 28 6.83 -15.31 -5.44
CA ILE A 28 6.03 -14.52 -4.50
C ILE A 28 6.73 -14.44 -3.15
N LYS A 29 7.18 -15.57 -2.60
CA LYS A 29 7.91 -15.69 -1.32
C LYS A 29 9.18 -14.85 -1.30
N ILE A 30 10.01 -14.94 -2.33
CA ILE A 30 11.22 -14.13 -2.45
C ILE A 30 10.86 -12.64 -2.47
N SER A 31 9.85 -12.26 -3.25
CA SER A 31 9.46 -10.85 -3.36
C SER A 31 8.91 -10.33 -2.03
N LYS A 32 8.03 -11.11 -1.39
CA LYS A 32 7.35 -10.75 -0.15
C LYS A 32 8.29 -10.67 1.04
N ASN A 33 9.00 -11.76 1.33
CA ASN A 33 9.83 -11.86 2.53
C ASN A 33 11.03 -10.90 2.49
N ASN A 34 11.43 -10.42 1.29
CA ASN A 34 12.52 -9.46 1.11
C ASN A 34 12.04 -8.05 0.71
N SER A 35 10.73 -7.81 0.67
CA SER A 35 10.14 -6.52 0.24
C SER A 35 10.65 -6.02 -1.12
N ILE A 36 10.82 -6.93 -2.08
CA ILE A 36 11.26 -6.65 -3.45
C ILE A 36 10.02 -6.40 -4.31
N ILE A 37 9.97 -5.24 -4.95
CA ILE A 37 8.93 -4.90 -5.94
C ILE A 37 9.40 -5.39 -7.31
N GLN A 38 8.54 -6.13 -8.00
CA GLN A 38 8.79 -6.65 -9.35
C GLN A 38 7.87 -5.97 -10.37
N GLU A 39 8.37 -5.82 -11.60
CA GLU A 39 7.62 -5.29 -12.74
C GLU A 39 6.50 -6.24 -13.17
N GLU A 40 5.48 -5.73 -13.87
CA GLU A 40 4.31 -6.52 -14.30
C GLU A 40 4.67 -7.73 -15.18
N SER A 41 5.59 -7.54 -16.14
CA SER A 41 6.02 -8.62 -17.04
C SER A 41 6.70 -9.78 -16.32
N PHE A 42 7.38 -9.51 -15.20
CA PHE A 42 8.01 -10.57 -14.40
C PHE A 42 6.96 -11.56 -13.88
N TRP A 43 5.79 -11.07 -13.46
CA TRP A 43 4.74 -11.91 -12.90
C TRP A 43 4.04 -12.77 -13.95
N LEU A 44 3.84 -12.25 -15.17
CA LEU A 44 3.31 -13.06 -16.28
C LEU A 44 4.20 -14.27 -16.57
N ASP A 45 5.53 -14.13 -16.45
CA ASP A 45 6.49 -15.22 -16.68
C ASP A 45 6.50 -16.29 -15.56
N GLN A 46 5.95 -15.97 -14.39
CA GLN A 46 5.88 -16.93 -13.28
C GLN A 46 4.67 -17.85 -13.37
N PHE A 47 3.62 -17.45 -14.08
CA PHE A 47 2.36 -18.18 -14.15
C PHE A 47 2.20 -18.89 -15.50
N PRO A 48 1.76 -20.16 -15.52
CA PRO A 48 1.43 -20.83 -16.76
C PRO A 48 0.16 -20.24 -17.36
N LYS A 49 0.00 -20.38 -18.69
CA LYS A 49 -1.17 -19.91 -19.45
C LYS A 49 -2.49 -20.27 -18.78
N TYR A 50 -2.68 -21.54 -18.40
CA TYR A 50 -3.94 -22.03 -17.83
C TYR A 50 -4.30 -21.40 -16.47
N ALA A 51 -3.31 -20.88 -15.73
CA ALA A 51 -3.56 -20.14 -14.49
C ALA A 51 -3.95 -18.69 -14.81
N LEU A 52 -3.24 -18.04 -15.74
CA LEU A 52 -3.51 -16.68 -16.19
C LEU A 52 -4.91 -16.51 -16.82
N GLU A 53 -5.40 -17.54 -17.52
CA GLU A 53 -6.74 -17.54 -18.14
C GLU A 53 -7.87 -17.32 -17.11
N LYS A 54 -7.65 -17.62 -15.82
CA LYS A 54 -8.66 -17.51 -14.76
C LYS A 54 -8.82 -16.09 -14.20
N PHE A 55 -7.93 -15.17 -14.56
CA PHE A 55 -7.92 -13.81 -14.03
C PHE A 55 -8.42 -12.80 -15.04
N SER A 56 -8.97 -11.69 -14.54
CA SER A 56 -9.24 -10.52 -15.36
C SER A 56 -8.05 -9.57 -15.39
N PHE A 57 -7.99 -8.75 -16.44
CA PHE A 57 -6.97 -7.72 -16.63
C PHE A 57 -7.65 -6.39 -17.02
N PHE A 58 -7.22 -5.27 -16.45
CA PHE A 58 -7.67 -3.94 -16.84
C PHE A 58 -7.05 -3.49 -18.15
N LYS A 59 -7.70 -2.56 -18.84
CA LYS A 59 -7.29 -2.12 -20.20
C LYS A 59 -5.87 -1.57 -20.26
N ALA A 60 -5.42 -0.96 -19.17
CA ALA A 60 -4.10 -0.35 -19.06
C ALA A 60 -3.00 -1.33 -18.64
N ASP A 61 -3.33 -2.58 -18.28
CA ASP A 61 -2.35 -3.54 -17.80
C ASP A 61 -1.45 -4.07 -18.92
N VAL A 62 -0.24 -4.52 -18.55
CA VAL A 62 0.50 -5.47 -19.36
C VAL A 62 -0.24 -6.81 -19.34
N ARG A 63 -0.65 -7.31 -20.51
CA ARG A 63 -1.54 -8.47 -20.63
C ARG A 63 -0.90 -9.62 -21.40
N PRO A 64 -1.30 -10.87 -21.12
CA PRO A 64 -1.01 -11.98 -22.01
C PRO A 64 -1.65 -11.78 -23.38
N ASN A 65 -1.08 -12.40 -24.41
CA ASN A 65 -1.57 -12.36 -25.79
C ASN A 65 -2.65 -13.41 -26.11
N PHE A 66 -3.39 -13.86 -25.10
CA PHE A 66 -4.47 -14.84 -25.20
C PHE A 66 -5.70 -14.38 -24.41
N GLU A 67 -6.85 -15.02 -24.64
CA GLU A 67 -8.09 -14.67 -23.95
C GLU A 67 -8.00 -15.02 -22.45
N THR A 68 -8.47 -14.09 -21.61
CA THR A 68 -8.51 -14.25 -20.15
C THR A 68 -9.92 -14.02 -19.64
N ALA A 69 -10.18 -14.38 -18.37
CA ALA A 69 -11.48 -14.20 -17.76
C ALA A 69 -11.97 -12.74 -17.85
N LYS A 70 -13.28 -12.58 -18.10
CA LYS A 70 -13.93 -11.28 -18.07
C LYS A 70 -14.02 -10.78 -16.63
N GLU A 71 -13.95 -9.46 -16.47
CA GLU A 71 -14.15 -8.81 -15.18
C GLU A 71 -15.59 -9.05 -14.69
N THR A 72 -15.70 -9.66 -13.51
CA THR A 72 -16.98 -9.86 -12.82
C THR A 72 -16.80 -9.60 -11.34
N LYS A 73 -17.91 -9.56 -10.58
CA LYS A 73 -17.84 -9.44 -9.12
C LYS A 73 -17.09 -10.59 -8.44
N SER A 74 -17.01 -11.78 -9.06
CA SER A 74 -16.34 -12.96 -8.50
C SER A 74 -14.95 -13.22 -9.09
N THR A 75 -14.64 -12.70 -10.29
CA THR A 75 -13.30 -12.79 -10.89
C THR A 75 -12.29 -11.93 -10.13
N TRP A 76 -11.10 -12.46 -9.87
CA TRP A 76 -9.97 -11.67 -9.37
C TRP A 76 -9.24 -11.02 -10.55
N HIS A 77 -8.82 -9.77 -10.39
CA HIS A 77 -7.87 -9.21 -11.33
C HIS A 77 -6.45 -9.62 -10.92
N PHE A 78 -5.66 -10.00 -11.94
CA PHE A 78 -4.39 -10.68 -11.73
C PHE A 78 -3.41 -9.86 -10.89
N TYR A 79 -3.13 -8.61 -11.28
CA TYR A 79 -2.09 -7.84 -10.59
C TYR A 79 -2.45 -7.42 -9.18
N SER A 80 -3.74 -7.36 -8.85
CA SER A 80 -4.16 -7.07 -7.48
C SER A 80 -4.03 -8.29 -6.57
N LEU A 81 -4.26 -9.50 -7.09
CA LEU A 81 -3.88 -10.71 -6.37
C LEU A 81 -2.37 -10.77 -6.15
N ILE A 82 -1.58 -10.48 -7.19
CA ILE A 82 -0.12 -10.45 -7.07
C ILE A 82 0.33 -9.41 -6.05
N GLU A 83 -0.23 -8.20 -6.10
CA GLU A 83 0.07 -7.14 -5.15
C GLU A 83 -0.27 -7.57 -3.71
N LEU A 84 -1.43 -8.20 -3.52
CA LEU A 84 -1.84 -8.73 -2.22
C LEU A 84 -0.78 -9.68 -1.64
N LEU A 85 -0.42 -10.71 -2.42
CA LEU A 85 0.46 -11.78 -1.98
C LEU A 85 1.91 -11.32 -1.85
N SER A 86 2.41 -10.58 -2.85
CA SER A 86 3.83 -10.21 -2.91
C SER A 86 4.19 -8.98 -2.08
N LEU A 87 3.23 -8.12 -1.73
CA LEU A 87 3.51 -6.87 -1.04
C LEU A 87 2.68 -6.70 0.24
N GLN A 88 1.36 -6.92 0.18
CA GLN A 88 0.45 -6.38 1.20
C GLN A 88 0.19 -7.32 2.39
N TYR A 89 0.25 -8.65 2.23
CA TYR A 89 0.01 -9.57 3.35
C TYR A 89 0.93 -9.33 4.54
N GLU A 90 0.41 -9.32 5.77
CA GLU A 90 1.23 -9.22 6.98
C GLU A 90 1.69 -10.61 7.45
N ALA A 91 2.26 -11.39 6.53
CA ALA A 91 2.74 -12.75 6.77
C ALA A 91 4.08 -13.05 6.07
N ALA A 92 4.86 -13.96 6.65
CA ALA A 92 5.98 -14.64 5.99
C ALA A 92 5.46 -15.86 5.25
N TYR A 93 5.94 -16.09 4.04
CA TYR A 93 5.79 -17.40 3.42
C TYR A 93 6.92 -18.33 3.86
N ILE A 94 6.56 -19.48 4.43
CA ILE A 94 7.51 -20.43 5.00
C ILE A 94 7.88 -21.49 3.96
N ASP A 95 6.93 -22.29 3.48
CA ASP A 95 7.22 -23.34 2.51
C ASP A 95 5.99 -23.78 1.71
N LEU A 96 6.24 -24.55 0.65
CA LEU A 96 5.25 -25.25 -0.15
C LEU A 96 5.80 -26.64 -0.50
N GLU A 97 5.23 -27.66 0.12
CA GLU A 97 5.75 -29.04 0.04
C GLU A 97 4.67 -30.07 -0.27
N LYS A 98 5.10 -31.16 -0.92
CA LYS A 98 4.25 -32.34 -1.12
C LYS A 98 4.23 -33.15 0.16
N THR A 99 3.05 -33.49 0.62
CA THR A 99 2.83 -34.44 1.72
C THR A 99 2.55 -35.85 1.21
N SER A 100 2.10 -35.98 -0.05
CA SER A 100 1.93 -37.26 -0.75
C SER A 100 2.07 -37.09 -2.26
N SER A 101 1.72 -38.13 -3.03
CA SER A 101 1.66 -38.07 -4.50
C SER A 101 0.58 -37.12 -5.05
N THR A 102 -0.44 -36.78 -4.25
CA THR A 102 -1.61 -36.00 -4.67
C THR A 102 -2.00 -34.90 -3.69
N THR A 103 -1.27 -34.75 -2.58
CA THR A 103 -1.55 -33.72 -1.55
C THR A 103 -0.31 -32.91 -1.23
N ALA A 104 -0.54 -31.64 -0.90
CA ALA A 104 0.50 -30.68 -0.57
C ALA A 104 -0.01 -29.68 0.47
N ILE A 105 0.95 -29.01 1.13
CA ILE A 105 0.70 -27.98 2.13
C ILE A 105 1.49 -26.72 1.77
N LEU A 106 0.81 -25.57 1.81
CA LEU A 106 1.42 -24.24 1.83
C LEU A 106 1.46 -23.76 3.28
N THR A 107 2.64 -23.43 3.79
CA THR A 107 2.86 -22.99 5.18
C THR A 107 3.29 -21.53 5.22
N TYR A 108 2.72 -20.76 6.14
CA TYR A 108 3.00 -19.33 6.30
C TYR A 108 2.90 -18.90 7.78
N ASP A 109 3.59 -17.82 8.11
CA ASP A 109 3.69 -17.27 9.47
C ASP A 109 3.07 -15.87 9.51
N PRO A 110 1.84 -15.69 10.02
CA PRO A 110 1.23 -14.39 10.15
C PRO A 110 1.87 -13.58 11.28
N TYR A 111 2.29 -12.36 10.98
CA TYR A 111 2.90 -11.45 11.96
C TYR A 111 1.88 -10.60 12.71
N SER A 112 0.64 -10.58 12.22
CA SER A 112 -0.48 -9.84 12.79
C SER A 112 -1.79 -10.56 12.48
N TYR A 113 -2.85 -10.23 13.22
CA TYR A 113 -4.20 -10.61 12.84
C TYR A 113 -5.11 -9.37 12.79
N PRO A 114 -5.91 -9.18 11.72
CA PRO A 114 -5.90 -9.96 10.48
C PRO A 114 -4.69 -9.62 9.58
N TYR A 115 -4.09 -10.63 8.94
CA TYR A 115 -2.90 -10.47 8.07
C TYR A 115 -3.21 -10.25 6.58
N GLY A 116 -4.48 -10.12 6.20
CA GLY A 116 -4.88 -10.00 4.79
C GLY A 116 -5.94 -11.00 4.32
N GLY A 117 -6.57 -11.74 5.24
CA GLY A 117 -7.57 -12.77 4.90
C GLY A 117 -6.97 -13.96 4.16
N ILE A 118 -7.66 -15.09 4.14
CA ILE A 118 -7.15 -16.33 3.54
C ILE A 118 -7.48 -16.46 2.04
N ASN A 119 -8.48 -15.72 1.57
CA ASN A 119 -9.11 -15.93 0.27
C ASN A 119 -8.16 -15.63 -0.91
N GLY A 120 -7.24 -14.68 -0.76
CA GLY A 120 -6.18 -14.45 -1.75
C GLY A 120 -5.30 -15.69 -1.97
N LEU A 121 -4.85 -16.35 -0.90
CA LEU A 121 -4.06 -17.58 -1.00
C LEU A 121 -4.86 -18.75 -1.58
N ILE A 122 -6.14 -18.88 -1.20
CA ILE A 122 -7.03 -19.90 -1.77
C ILE A 122 -7.16 -19.72 -3.27
N VAL A 123 -7.45 -18.50 -3.73
CA VAL A 123 -7.59 -18.18 -5.17
C VAL A 123 -6.27 -18.40 -5.90
N PHE A 124 -5.14 -18.08 -5.28
CA PHE A 124 -3.82 -18.38 -5.83
C PHE A 124 -3.65 -19.89 -6.06
N ILE A 125 -3.92 -20.74 -5.06
CA ILE A 125 -3.83 -22.20 -5.19
C ILE A 125 -4.82 -22.72 -6.24
N GLU A 126 -6.08 -22.30 -6.19
CA GLU A 126 -7.13 -22.70 -7.14
C GLU A 126 -6.77 -22.29 -8.58
N SER A 127 -6.04 -21.20 -8.76
CA SER A 127 -5.62 -20.77 -10.10
C SER A 127 -4.76 -21.83 -10.81
N PHE A 128 -4.05 -22.67 -10.07
CA PHE A 128 -3.23 -23.76 -10.59
C PHE A 128 -3.99 -25.09 -10.76
N ASN A 129 -5.33 -25.07 -10.69
CA ASN A 129 -6.20 -26.26 -10.68
C ASN A 129 -6.00 -27.17 -9.46
N CYS A 130 -5.39 -26.64 -8.40
CA CYS A 130 -5.32 -27.30 -7.11
C CYS A 130 -6.63 -27.10 -6.35
N ILE A 131 -6.96 -28.01 -5.43
CA ILE A 131 -8.23 -28.04 -4.72
C ILE A 131 -7.93 -27.89 -3.22
N PRO A 132 -8.05 -26.67 -2.65
CA PRO A 132 -7.94 -26.47 -1.21
C PRO A 132 -8.96 -27.32 -0.47
N LYS A 133 -8.56 -27.91 0.65
CA LYS A 133 -9.40 -28.80 1.48
C LYS A 133 -9.60 -28.26 2.87
N GLN A 134 -8.51 -27.83 3.48
CA GLN A 134 -8.49 -27.38 4.85
C GLN A 134 -7.44 -26.29 4.98
N TYR A 135 -7.70 -25.32 5.84
CA TYR A 135 -6.71 -24.30 6.18
C TYR A 135 -6.81 -23.92 7.65
N ASP A 136 -5.66 -23.54 8.19
CA ASP A 136 -5.54 -22.80 9.44
C ASP A 136 -5.18 -21.36 9.10
N ASP A 137 -5.97 -20.42 9.59
CA ASP A 137 -5.75 -18.98 9.40
C ASP A 137 -5.21 -18.28 10.67
N GLY A 138 -4.81 -19.04 11.68
CA GLY A 138 -4.35 -18.54 12.97
C GLY A 138 -5.48 -18.23 13.96
N THR A 139 -6.74 -18.25 13.54
CA THR A 139 -7.91 -18.19 14.45
C THR A 139 -8.63 -19.51 14.61
N GLY A 140 -8.40 -20.44 13.69
CA GLY A 140 -8.99 -21.76 13.73
C GLY A 140 -8.70 -22.53 12.46
N VAL A 141 -9.18 -23.77 12.47
CA VAL A 141 -9.06 -24.70 11.35
C VAL A 141 -10.41 -24.83 10.67
N TYR A 142 -10.42 -24.65 9.35
CA TYR A 142 -11.63 -24.60 8.54
C TYR A 142 -11.54 -25.53 7.34
N ASN A 143 -12.67 -26.13 6.98
CA ASN A 143 -12.80 -26.89 5.73
C ASN A 143 -13.18 -25.94 4.59
N HIS A 144 -12.55 -26.11 3.44
CA HIS A 144 -12.88 -25.40 2.20
C HIS A 144 -13.85 -26.21 1.35
N THR A 145 -14.98 -25.62 0.99
CA THR A 145 -15.90 -26.16 0.00
C THR A 145 -15.79 -25.33 -1.29
N PRO A 146 -15.31 -25.91 -2.40
CA PRO A 146 -15.17 -25.18 -3.66
C PRO A 146 -16.54 -24.63 -4.14
N ASN A 147 -16.58 -23.39 -4.61
CA ASN A 147 -17.69 -22.91 -5.43
C ASN A 147 -17.51 -23.43 -6.86
N GLU A 148 -18.54 -24.07 -7.42
CA GLU A 148 -18.51 -24.73 -8.73
C GLU A 148 -18.10 -23.76 -9.87
N ILE A 149 -16.92 -23.97 -10.46
CA ILE A 149 -16.53 -23.34 -11.74
C ILE A 149 -16.26 -24.44 -12.78
N LYS A 150 -17.02 -24.39 -13.87
CA LYS A 150 -17.01 -25.32 -15.00
C LYS A 150 -15.72 -25.18 -15.82
N ASN A 151 -14.98 -26.28 -15.95
CA ASN A 151 -13.83 -26.42 -16.83
C ASN A 151 -14.26 -26.48 -18.31
N SER A 152 -13.57 -25.77 -19.19
CA SER A 152 -13.42 -26.18 -20.59
C SER A 152 -11.94 -26.23 -20.96
N THR A 153 -11.48 -27.42 -21.30
CA THR A 153 -10.13 -27.73 -21.76
C THR A 153 -10.05 -27.62 -23.28
N ASN A 154 -8.98 -27.03 -23.81
CA ASN A 154 -8.41 -27.43 -25.12
C ASN A 154 -6.92 -27.11 -25.18
N ILE A 155 -6.12 -28.13 -25.49
CA ILE A 155 -4.65 -28.17 -25.42
C ILE A 155 -4.09 -28.07 -26.84
N TRP A 156 -3.24 -27.07 -27.11
CA TRP A 156 -2.21 -27.13 -28.17
C TRP A 156 -0.92 -26.47 -27.64
N GLY A 157 0.19 -27.22 -27.67
CA GLY A 157 1.49 -26.80 -27.14
C GLY A 157 2.41 -26.18 -28.20
N PHE A 158 3.49 -25.51 -27.76
CA PHE A 158 4.84 -25.52 -28.34
C PHE A 158 5.81 -24.66 -27.50
N SER A 159 7.11 -24.82 -27.76
CA SER A 159 8.28 -24.68 -26.87
C SER A 159 9.28 -23.57 -27.25
N GLY A 160 10.07 -23.10 -26.27
CA GLY A 160 11.43 -22.48 -26.41
C GLY A 160 11.44 -20.96 -26.62
N LEU A 161 12.40 -20.14 -26.15
CA LEU A 161 13.75 -20.35 -25.62
C LEU A 161 14.23 -19.05 -24.88
N LYS A 162 15.18 -19.20 -23.95
CA LYS A 162 15.88 -18.16 -23.16
C LYS A 162 17.06 -17.51 -23.92
N LYS A 163 17.44 -16.26 -23.54
CA LYS A 163 18.79 -15.79 -23.06
C LYS A 163 18.95 -14.25 -23.19
N LEU A 164 19.17 -13.54 -22.08
CA LEU A 164 20.44 -12.98 -21.54
C LEU A 164 21.08 -11.83 -22.34
N PHE A 165 21.22 -10.67 -21.69
CA PHE A 165 22.24 -9.65 -21.99
C PHE A 165 22.81 -9.08 -20.68
N LYS A 166 24.14 -9.08 -20.57
CA LYS A 166 24.95 -8.40 -19.53
C LYS A 166 25.91 -7.46 -20.26
N PHE A 167 26.08 -6.21 -19.83
CA PHE A 167 27.34 -5.47 -19.96
C PHE A 167 27.49 -4.30 -18.97
N SER A 168 28.56 -4.39 -18.18
CA SER A 168 29.48 -3.40 -17.58
C SER A 168 28.97 -2.03 -17.07
N ILE A 169 28.98 -1.85 -15.74
CA ILE A 169 28.92 -0.55 -15.03
C ILE A 169 30.13 -0.48 -14.09
N VAL A 170 31.23 0.15 -14.49
CA VAL A 170 32.39 0.37 -13.59
C VAL A 170 33.01 1.78 -13.70
N LEU A 171 32.52 2.68 -14.56
CA LEU A 171 33.09 4.04 -14.69
C LEU A 171 32.21 5.20 -14.19
N LEU A 172 31.14 4.91 -13.43
CA LEU A 172 30.20 5.91 -12.92
C LEU A 172 30.34 6.20 -11.41
N PHE A 173 31.24 5.52 -10.69
CA PHE A 173 31.27 5.55 -9.22
C PHE A 173 32.07 6.70 -8.60
N VAL A 174 32.99 7.34 -9.32
CA VAL A 174 33.92 8.30 -8.70
C VAL A 174 33.37 9.74 -8.68
N SER A 175 32.39 10.09 -9.51
CA SER A 175 31.66 11.38 -9.43
C SER A 175 30.46 11.36 -8.47
N LEU A 176 30.03 10.17 -8.00
CA LEU A 176 28.89 10.01 -7.09
C LEU A 176 29.22 10.35 -5.63
N ILE A 177 30.49 10.30 -5.23
CA ILE A 177 30.88 10.35 -3.81
C ILE A 177 30.78 11.78 -3.25
N VAL A 178 31.13 12.81 -4.04
CA VAL A 178 31.06 14.23 -3.62
C VAL A 178 29.62 14.80 -3.73
N SER A 179 28.81 14.28 -4.65
CA SER A 179 27.38 14.65 -4.73
C SER A 179 26.56 13.99 -3.61
N CYS A 180 26.98 12.82 -3.13
CA CYS A 180 26.29 12.07 -2.08
C CYS A 180 26.28 12.82 -0.73
N GLU A 181 27.41 13.33 -0.24
CA GLU A 181 27.48 13.93 1.11
C GLU A 181 26.52 15.13 1.29
N ASN A 182 26.42 16.02 0.30
CA ASN A 182 25.50 17.16 0.33
C ASN A 182 24.03 16.72 0.24
N LYS A 183 23.74 15.67 -0.53
CA LYS A 183 22.37 15.13 -0.64
C LYS A 183 21.94 14.41 0.64
N THR A 184 22.85 13.70 1.29
CA THR A 184 22.59 12.98 2.55
C THR A 184 22.25 13.94 3.69
N THR A 185 22.97 15.05 3.82
CA THR A 185 22.71 16.06 4.86
C THR A 185 21.40 16.83 4.66
N ALA A 186 21.04 17.14 3.42
CA ALA A 186 19.75 17.77 3.09
C ALA A 186 18.56 16.82 3.35
N LEU A 187 18.67 15.56 2.95
CA LEU A 187 17.63 14.55 3.18
C LEU A 187 17.43 14.25 4.67
N GLU A 188 18.52 14.16 5.44
CA GLU A 188 18.43 13.94 6.88
C GLU A 188 17.80 15.14 7.60
N PHE A 189 18.09 16.36 7.15
CA PHE A 189 17.41 17.57 7.63
C PHE A 189 15.90 17.50 7.42
N GLU A 190 15.45 17.19 6.19
CA GLU A 190 14.02 17.06 5.89
C GLU A 190 13.36 15.98 6.74
N LYS A 191 13.96 14.80 6.83
CA LYS A 191 13.42 13.68 7.63
C LYS A 191 13.22 14.10 9.08
N ASN A 192 14.19 14.80 9.67
CA ASN A 192 14.06 15.26 11.04
C ASN A 192 12.94 16.31 11.20
N ALA A 193 12.80 17.23 10.25
CA ALA A 193 11.66 18.16 10.24
C ALA A 193 10.31 17.42 10.09
N MET A 194 10.23 16.41 9.21
CA MET A 194 9.04 15.58 9.03
C MET A 194 8.64 14.91 10.34
N TYR A 195 9.57 14.23 11.03
CA TYR A 195 9.26 13.57 12.29
C TYR A 195 8.89 14.55 13.42
N GLU A 196 9.42 15.78 13.38
CA GLU A 196 9.06 16.82 14.33
C GLU A 196 7.61 17.31 14.14
N VAL A 197 7.16 17.50 12.90
CA VAL A 197 5.79 17.97 12.60
C VAL A 197 4.76 16.84 12.53
N TYR A 198 5.22 15.59 12.36
CA TYR A 198 4.37 14.42 12.13
C TYR A 198 3.21 14.26 13.14
N PRO A 199 3.43 14.36 14.47
CA PRO A 199 2.32 14.23 15.43
C PRO A 199 1.20 15.27 15.20
N ALA A 200 1.58 16.53 15.02
CA ALA A 200 0.61 17.62 14.78
C ALA A 200 -0.08 17.48 13.42
N LEU A 201 0.65 17.00 12.40
CA LEU A 201 0.12 16.69 11.09
C LEU A 201 -0.96 15.60 11.18
N MET A 202 -0.68 14.48 11.83
CA MET A 202 -1.62 13.36 11.95
C MET A 202 -2.88 13.74 12.73
N ASP A 203 -2.73 14.49 13.82
CA ASP A 203 -3.87 15.04 14.56
C ASP A 203 -4.76 15.91 13.68
N THR A 204 -4.13 16.77 12.88
CA THR A 204 -4.84 17.68 11.99
C THR A 204 -5.55 16.92 10.87
N LEU A 205 -4.89 15.93 10.26
CA LEU A 205 -5.51 15.11 9.22
C LEU A 205 -6.70 14.31 9.77
N TRP A 206 -6.58 13.73 10.96
CA TRP A 206 -7.67 13.02 11.63
C TRP A 206 -8.91 13.90 11.82
N VAL A 207 -8.74 15.10 12.38
CA VAL A 207 -9.85 16.03 12.63
C VAL A 207 -10.50 16.50 11.31
N ASN A 208 -9.71 16.66 10.24
CA ASN A 208 -10.18 17.23 8.99
C ASN A 208 -10.64 16.20 7.93
N ALA A 209 -10.44 14.90 8.15
CA ALA A 209 -10.80 13.82 7.23
C ALA A 209 -12.30 13.77 6.85
N ARG A 210 -13.20 14.43 7.61
CA ARG A 210 -14.66 14.40 7.40
C ARG A 210 -15.32 15.66 6.84
N ARG A 211 -14.56 16.73 6.53
CA ARG A 211 -15.15 18.02 6.11
C ARG A 211 -16.11 17.95 4.91
N ARG A 212 -16.08 16.89 4.10
CA ARG A 212 -16.87 16.77 2.87
C ARG A 212 -18.17 15.96 2.97
N TYR A 213 -18.42 15.24 4.06
CA TYR A 213 -19.72 14.55 4.25
C TYR A 213 -20.57 15.31 5.26
N VAL A 214 -21.09 16.46 4.82
CA VAL A 214 -22.16 17.15 5.53
C VAL A 214 -23.47 16.67 4.93
N PRO A 215 -24.40 16.09 5.71
CA PRO A 215 -25.71 15.70 5.19
C PRO A 215 -26.41 16.92 4.55
N PRO A 216 -27.39 16.72 3.65
CA PRO A 216 -28.13 17.85 3.11
C PRO A 216 -28.86 18.62 4.24
N PRO A 217 -28.96 19.95 4.15
CA PRO A 217 -29.68 20.74 5.13
C PRO A 217 -31.18 20.35 5.15
N PRO A 218 -31.84 20.37 6.31
CA PRO A 218 -33.30 20.27 6.40
C PRO A 218 -33.98 21.37 5.58
N THR A 219 -35.19 21.08 5.08
CA THR A 219 -35.99 22.04 4.30
C THR A 219 -36.22 23.33 5.08
N GLY A 220 -35.91 24.49 4.48
CA GLY A 220 -36.11 25.82 5.08
C GLY A 220 -34.93 26.36 5.89
N MET A 221 -33.81 25.64 5.96
CA MET A 221 -32.58 26.09 6.63
C MET A 221 -31.55 26.63 5.64
N ASP A 222 -30.82 27.69 6.01
CA ASP A 222 -29.71 28.19 5.20
C ASP A 222 -28.61 27.13 5.06
N SER A 223 -28.24 26.84 3.81
CA SER A 223 -27.28 25.78 3.49
C SER A 223 -25.86 26.09 3.96
N SER A 224 -25.47 27.37 4.02
CA SER A 224 -24.12 27.78 4.41
C SER A 224 -23.96 27.72 5.92
N GLU A 225 -24.92 28.26 6.66
CA GLU A 225 -24.95 28.21 8.12
C GLU A 225 -25.02 26.77 8.65
N TYR A 226 -25.91 25.94 8.07
CA TYR A 226 -26.00 24.52 8.41
C TYR A 226 -24.66 23.80 8.21
N LYS A 227 -24.01 24.03 7.05
CA LYS A 227 -22.72 23.41 6.74
C LYS A 227 -21.63 23.82 7.73
N LEU A 228 -21.55 25.11 8.08
CA LEU A 228 -20.58 25.62 9.04
C LEU A 228 -20.79 25.03 10.44
N ASN A 229 -22.05 24.94 10.91
CA ASN A 229 -22.37 24.37 12.21
C ASN A 229 -22.03 22.87 12.28
N GLN A 230 -22.36 22.11 11.22
CA GLN A 230 -22.03 20.69 11.15
C GLN A 230 -20.51 20.43 11.13
N ILE A 231 -19.73 21.29 10.47
CA ILE A 231 -18.27 21.22 10.49
C ILE A 231 -17.74 21.48 11.91
N LYS A 232 -18.26 22.51 12.60
CA LYS A 232 -17.85 22.83 13.98
C LYS A 232 -18.13 21.69 14.94
N GLU A 233 -19.34 21.12 14.91
CA GLU A 233 -19.72 19.99 15.76
C GLU A 233 -18.90 18.72 15.45
N SER A 234 -18.65 18.46 14.16
CA SER A 234 -17.78 17.34 13.76
C SER A 234 -16.37 17.53 14.31
N ASN A 235 -15.77 18.71 14.14
CA ASN A 235 -14.44 19.00 14.66
C ASN A 235 -14.37 18.85 16.18
N LYS A 236 -15.38 19.34 16.90
CA LYS A 236 -15.47 19.19 18.36
C LYS A 236 -15.47 17.72 18.77
N ARG A 237 -16.27 16.89 18.10
CA ARG A 237 -16.31 15.44 18.35
C ARG A 237 -14.97 14.77 18.07
N PHE A 238 -14.36 15.00 16.90
CA PHE A 238 -13.08 14.37 16.55
C PHE A 238 -11.93 14.79 17.47
N ASN A 239 -11.93 16.04 17.94
CA ASN A 239 -10.97 16.50 18.94
C ASN A 239 -11.17 15.79 20.29
N ALA A 240 -12.42 15.57 20.72
CA ALA A 240 -12.72 14.83 21.93
C ALA A 240 -12.29 13.35 21.82
N GLU A 241 -12.61 12.69 20.70
CA GLU A 241 -12.17 11.32 20.40
C GLU A 241 -10.63 11.20 20.41
N LEU A 242 -9.93 12.13 19.74
CA LEU A 242 -8.48 12.14 19.69
C LEU A 242 -7.85 12.32 21.09
N ALA A 243 -8.40 13.22 21.91
CA ALA A 243 -7.96 13.41 23.29
C ALA A 243 -8.14 12.13 24.11
N GLU A 244 -9.28 11.45 23.93
CA GLU A 244 -9.55 10.17 24.57
C GLU A 244 -8.57 9.07 24.12
N PHE A 245 -8.29 8.94 22.82
CA PHE A 245 -7.34 7.94 22.30
C PHE A 245 -5.94 8.14 22.87
N LYS A 246 -5.48 9.39 22.98
CA LYS A 246 -4.19 9.73 23.60
C LYS A 246 -4.09 9.30 25.06
N ILE A 247 -5.20 9.39 25.81
CA ILE A 247 -5.26 9.01 27.23
C ILE A 247 -5.37 7.49 27.38
N LYS A 248 -6.33 6.88 26.67
CA LYS A 248 -6.65 5.47 26.81
C LYS A 248 -5.64 4.54 26.14
N GLN A 249 -4.77 5.08 25.28
CA GLN A 249 -3.85 4.30 24.43
C GLN A 249 -4.60 3.18 23.70
N PHE A 250 -5.83 3.48 23.27
CA PHE A 250 -6.62 2.60 22.41
C PHE A 250 -6.42 3.11 20.98
N PRO A 251 -5.36 2.67 20.29
CA PRO A 251 -4.99 3.27 19.02
C PRO A 251 -6.06 2.96 17.98
N VAL A 252 -6.45 3.99 17.22
CA VAL A 252 -7.14 3.76 15.94
C VAL A 252 -6.09 3.29 14.94
N ASP A 253 -6.37 2.19 14.25
CA ASP A 253 -5.53 1.74 13.15
C ASP A 253 -5.57 2.79 12.03
N LEU A 254 -4.41 3.16 11.46
CA LEU A 254 -4.29 3.98 10.26
C LEU A 254 -3.34 3.29 9.28
N ILE A 255 -3.63 3.37 7.97
CA ILE A 255 -2.74 2.82 6.95
C ILE A 255 -1.94 3.97 6.35
N ILE A 256 -0.63 3.81 6.24
CA ILE A 256 0.26 4.79 5.65
C ILE A 256 1.09 4.16 4.54
N LEU A 257 1.31 4.91 3.45
CA LEU A 257 2.30 4.56 2.45
C LEU A 257 3.71 4.68 3.08
N ASP A 258 4.50 3.61 3.04
CA ASP A 258 5.81 3.48 3.68
C ASP A 258 6.93 4.32 3.00
N LYS A 259 6.54 5.36 2.25
CA LYS A 259 7.44 6.27 1.57
C LYS A 259 6.83 7.66 1.40
N ALA A 260 7.69 8.67 1.41
CA ALA A 260 7.35 10.01 1.01
C ALA A 260 7.34 10.12 -0.51
N VAL A 261 6.29 10.72 -1.08
CA VAL A 261 6.16 10.96 -2.53
C VAL A 261 6.72 12.33 -2.91
N ALA A 262 7.36 12.43 -4.07
CA ALA A 262 7.83 13.71 -4.59
C ALA A 262 6.65 14.49 -5.20
N ILE A 263 6.40 15.69 -4.69
CA ILE A 263 5.40 16.62 -5.23
C ILE A 263 6.04 18.01 -5.25
N ASP A 264 6.03 18.66 -6.41
CA ASP A 264 6.45 20.05 -6.53
C ASP A 264 5.39 20.96 -5.91
N ASN A 265 5.78 21.68 -4.86
CA ASN A 265 4.98 22.67 -4.15
C ASN A 265 5.68 24.04 -4.18
N SER A 266 6.59 24.28 -5.14
CA SER A 266 7.38 25.53 -5.24
C SER A 266 6.50 26.76 -5.27
N LYS A 267 5.45 26.70 -6.09
CA LYS A 267 4.54 27.82 -6.32
C LYS A 267 3.73 28.12 -5.06
N GLU A 268 3.20 27.07 -4.44
CA GLU A 268 2.45 27.13 -3.20
C GLU A 268 3.25 27.75 -2.06
N LEU A 269 4.52 27.36 -1.94
CA LEU A 269 5.42 27.89 -0.92
C LEU A 269 5.59 29.40 -1.08
N GLN A 270 5.85 29.88 -2.30
CA GLN A 270 5.99 31.31 -2.61
C GLN A 270 4.68 32.08 -2.45
N ASP A 271 3.55 31.44 -2.75
CA ASP A 271 2.24 32.08 -2.65
C ASP A 271 1.81 32.34 -1.21
N HIS A 272 2.14 31.42 -0.31
CA HIS A 272 1.83 31.54 1.12
C HIS A 272 2.89 32.35 1.88
N PHE A 273 4.18 32.10 1.62
CA PHE A 273 5.30 32.85 2.21
C PHE A 273 5.94 33.76 1.16
N ARG A 274 5.49 35.02 1.11
CA ARG A 274 5.92 35.98 0.07
C ARG A 274 7.42 36.31 0.11
N ASP A 275 8.08 36.08 1.23
CA ASP A 275 9.50 36.25 1.46
C ASP A 275 10.30 34.93 1.38
N ALA A 276 9.68 33.84 0.92
CA ALA A 276 10.36 32.58 0.66
C ALA A 276 11.11 32.62 -0.66
N GLU A 277 12.39 32.26 -0.61
CA GLU A 277 13.20 32.06 -1.80
C GLU A 277 13.20 30.57 -2.18
N VAL A 278 12.75 30.25 -3.39
CA VAL A 278 12.79 28.86 -3.88
C VAL A 278 14.00 28.71 -4.80
N SER A 279 14.96 27.90 -4.37
CA SER A 279 16.06 27.50 -5.24
C SER A 279 15.52 26.62 -6.37
N GLY A 280 15.80 26.97 -7.63
CA GLY A 280 15.35 26.18 -8.78
C GLY A 280 15.83 24.73 -8.70
N ASN A 281 14.89 23.78 -8.77
CA ASN A 281 15.05 22.32 -8.85
C ASN A 281 16.30 21.77 -8.14
N SER A 282 16.22 21.63 -6.82
CA SER A 282 17.16 20.76 -6.13
C SER A 282 16.84 19.32 -6.55
N SER A 283 17.78 18.65 -7.23
CA SER A 283 17.62 17.23 -7.65
C SER A 283 17.34 16.27 -6.49
N SER A 284 17.51 16.73 -5.25
CA SER A 284 17.07 16.00 -4.06
C SER A 284 15.56 15.95 -3.98
N ASP A 285 14.79 17.00 -4.26
CA ASP A 285 13.35 17.08 -3.95
C ASP A 285 12.47 16.15 -4.80
N THR A 286 13.03 15.56 -5.86
CA THR A 286 12.35 14.61 -6.76
C THR A 286 12.48 13.14 -6.33
N LEU A 287 13.33 12.82 -5.35
CA LEU A 287 13.58 11.44 -4.93
C LEU A 287 12.62 11.01 -3.82
N GLU A 288 11.97 9.87 -3.95
CA GLU A 288 11.20 9.28 -2.84
C GLU A 288 12.14 8.74 -1.74
N TYR A 289 11.68 8.70 -0.48
CA TYR A 289 12.39 8.01 0.60
C TYR A 289 11.46 7.22 1.50
N LYS A 290 11.95 6.11 2.07
CA LYS A 290 11.21 5.33 3.07
C LYS A 290 11.23 6.00 4.44
N PHE A 291 10.10 5.92 5.13
CA PHE A 291 10.00 6.37 6.51
C PHE A 291 10.69 5.40 7.46
N ASP A 292 11.24 5.94 8.55
CA ASP A 292 11.62 5.15 9.71
C ASP A 292 10.36 4.86 10.52
N ARG A 293 9.83 3.64 10.36
CA ARG A 293 8.60 3.20 11.04
C ARG A 293 8.71 3.36 12.56
N LYS A 294 9.89 3.15 13.17
CA LYS A 294 10.07 3.31 14.62
C LYS A 294 9.86 4.75 15.07
N LYS A 295 10.26 5.73 14.25
CA LYS A 295 10.04 7.15 14.55
C LYS A 295 8.56 7.54 14.41
N LEU A 296 7.85 6.98 13.43
CA LEU A 296 6.41 7.21 13.27
C LEU A 296 5.60 6.51 14.37
N ASP A 297 5.89 5.24 14.64
CA ASP A 297 5.25 4.41 15.69
C ASP A 297 5.53 4.91 17.11
N ALA A 298 6.48 5.83 17.30
CA ALA A 298 6.69 6.51 18.57
C ALA A 298 5.48 7.38 18.96
N TYR A 299 4.68 7.81 17.97
CA TYR A 299 3.46 8.56 18.22
C TYR A 299 2.27 7.62 18.49
N LYS A 300 2.02 7.34 19.77
CA LYS A 300 1.07 6.31 20.24
C LYS A 300 -0.42 6.66 20.13
N ALA A 301 -0.79 7.80 19.57
CA ALA A 301 -2.20 8.14 19.37
C ALA A 301 -2.88 7.23 18.33
N PHE A 302 -2.09 6.64 17.43
CA PHE A 302 -2.54 5.78 16.34
C PHE A 302 -1.67 4.52 16.25
N HIS A 303 -2.22 3.45 15.70
CA HIS A 303 -1.48 2.24 15.36
C HIS A 303 -1.33 2.23 13.84
N LEU A 304 -0.09 2.21 13.35
CA LEU A 304 0.20 2.39 11.94
C LEU A 304 0.41 1.05 11.26
N LYS A 305 -0.34 0.82 10.20
CA LYS A 305 -0.10 -0.24 9.21
C LYS A 305 0.59 0.37 7.99
N TYR A 306 1.57 -0.33 7.45
CA TYR A 306 2.43 0.20 6.39
C TYR A 306 2.23 -0.55 5.09
N VAL A 307 1.92 0.17 4.02
CA VAL A 307 1.83 -0.40 2.66
C VAL A 307 3.00 0.09 1.81
N LEU A 308 3.58 -0.79 0.99
CA LEU A 308 4.73 -0.44 0.14
C LEU A 308 4.31 0.32 -1.12
N LYS A 309 3.07 0.11 -1.56
CA LYS A 309 2.48 0.71 -2.75
C LYS A 309 0.99 0.95 -2.50
N ILE A 310 0.45 1.97 -3.17
CA ILE A 310 -0.99 2.20 -3.22
C ILE A 310 -1.60 1.14 -4.15
N PRO A 311 -2.56 0.34 -3.68
CA PRO A 311 -3.32 -0.58 -4.51
C PRO A 311 -3.85 0.09 -5.76
N LYS A 312 -3.79 -0.60 -6.90
CA LYS A 312 -4.43 -0.12 -8.13
C LYS A 312 -5.91 0.21 -7.88
N GLU A 313 -6.37 1.30 -8.48
CA GLU A 313 -7.77 1.73 -8.40
C GLU A 313 -8.71 0.61 -8.88
N ASN A 314 -9.91 0.54 -8.29
CA ASN A 314 -11.03 -0.39 -8.60
C ASN A 314 -11.18 -1.70 -7.81
N GLU A 315 -10.24 -2.14 -6.98
CA GLU A 315 -10.39 -3.46 -6.33
C GLU A 315 -10.77 -3.44 -4.86
N ARG A 316 -12.07 -3.27 -4.62
CA ARG A 316 -12.68 -3.46 -3.30
C ARG A 316 -12.32 -4.82 -2.68
N LYS A 317 -12.10 -5.87 -3.49
CA LYS A 317 -11.62 -7.17 -3.01
C LYS A 317 -10.28 -7.05 -2.30
N LEU A 318 -9.29 -6.44 -2.96
CA LEU A 318 -7.97 -6.21 -2.37
C LEU A 318 -8.06 -5.41 -1.06
N TYR A 319 -8.85 -4.33 -1.03
CA TYR A 319 -9.03 -3.54 0.19
C TYR A 319 -9.72 -4.32 1.32
N ASN A 320 -10.73 -5.13 0.98
CA ASN A 320 -11.44 -5.97 1.95
C ASN A 320 -10.53 -7.09 2.49
N GLU A 321 -9.76 -7.75 1.63
CA GLU A 321 -8.82 -8.81 2.02
C GLU A 321 -7.75 -8.25 2.95
N CYS A 322 -7.12 -7.13 2.60
CA CYS A 322 -6.19 -6.44 3.49
C CYS A 322 -6.83 -5.93 4.81
N CYS A 323 -8.12 -6.19 5.04
CA CYS A 323 -8.87 -5.85 6.24
C CYS A 323 -8.68 -4.38 6.62
N TYR A 324 -8.60 -3.50 5.62
CA TYR A 324 -8.49 -2.07 5.83
C TYR A 324 -9.82 -1.58 6.43
N SER A 325 -9.92 -1.58 7.76
CA SER A 325 -11.03 -1.02 8.54
C SER A 325 -11.10 0.51 8.43
N ILE A 326 -10.20 1.10 7.66
CA ILE A 326 -9.79 2.50 7.73
C ILE A 326 -10.24 3.22 6.47
N ARG A 327 -10.54 4.52 6.64
CA ARG A 327 -11.08 5.44 5.64
C ARG A 327 -10.11 5.84 4.52
N GLY A 328 -9.12 5.00 4.20
CA GLY A 328 -8.13 5.22 3.15
C GLY A 328 -6.67 5.10 3.61
N ILE A 329 -5.76 5.11 2.62
CA ILE A 329 -4.31 5.09 2.77
C ILE A 329 -3.81 6.53 2.87
N PHE A 330 -3.11 6.84 3.96
CA PHE A 330 -2.45 8.12 4.15
C PHE A 330 -1.18 8.18 3.31
N ILE A 331 -1.03 9.25 2.54
CA ILE A 331 0.13 9.48 1.68
C ILE A 331 0.71 10.81 2.07
N LEU A 332 2.01 10.86 2.34
CA LEU A 332 2.71 12.10 2.68
C LEU A 332 3.68 12.42 1.56
N SER A 333 3.69 13.67 1.11
CA SER A 333 4.75 14.14 0.23
C SER A 333 6.01 14.44 1.03
N ARG A 334 7.09 14.64 0.28
CA ARG A 334 8.26 15.34 0.79
C ARG A 334 7.93 16.76 1.24
N ILE A 335 8.76 17.29 2.12
CA ILE A 335 8.69 18.69 2.52
C ILE A 335 9.59 19.48 1.58
N GLN A 336 8.98 20.44 0.90
CA GLN A 336 9.72 21.41 0.12
C GLN A 336 10.02 22.63 0.98
N PHE A 337 11.31 22.93 1.14
CA PHE A 337 11.78 24.08 1.91
C PHE A 337 12.13 25.27 1.01
N ASP A 338 12.13 26.45 1.60
CA ASP A 338 12.83 27.60 1.04
C ASP A 338 14.35 27.43 1.15
N SER A 339 15.11 28.22 0.41
CA SER A 339 16.58 28.16 0.34
C SER A 339 17.22 28.32 1.73
N GLU A 340 16.62 29.10 2.61
CA GLU A 340 17.09 29.39 3.96
C GLU A 340 16.53 28.43 5.03
N LYS A 341 15.66 27.49 4.64
CA LYS A 341 15.01 26.51 5.54
C LYS A 341 14.27 27.18 6.71
N ARG A 342 13.65 28.33 6.46
CA ARG A 342 12.75 29.06 7.38
C ARG A 342 11.33 28.55 7.27
N TYR A 343 10.93 28.14 6.07
CA TYR A 343 9.58 27.75 5.70
C TYR A 343 9.59 26.41 4.97
N GLY A 344 8.49 25.69 5.07
CA GLY A 344 8.29 24.48 4.31
C GLY A 344 6.84 24.27 3.95
N VAL A 345 6.61 23.47 2.91
CA VAL A 345 5.28 23.02 2.51
C VAL A 345 5.33 21.53 2.19
N LEU A 346 4.29 20.81 2.58
CA LEU A 346 4.06 19.43 2.19
C LEU A 346 2.59 19.21 1.86
N THR A 347 2.33 18.14 1.11
CA THR A 347 1.00 17.66 0.79
C THR A 347 0.74 16.36 1.53
N ALA A 348 -0.48 16.19 2.02
CA ALA A 348 -0.97 14.93 2.55
C ALA A 348 -2.22 14.49 1.81
N ALA A 349 -2.34 13.20 1.55
CA ALA A 349 -3.50 12.58 0.93
C ALA A 349 -4.13 11.55 1.85
N ILE A 350 -5.42 11.32 1.64
CA ILE A 350 -6.09 10.09 2.06
C ILE A 350 -6.75 9.49 0.81
N ASN A 351 -6.26 8.34 0.37
CA ASN A 351 -6.75 7.62 -0.81
C ASN A 351 -7.64 6.45 -0.40
N CYS A 352 -8.91 6.46 -0.82
CA CYS A 352 -9.89 5.39 -0.55
C CYS A 352 -10.24 4.56 -1.80
N GLY A 353 -9.39 4.57 -2.83
CA GLY A 353 -9.76 4.19 -4.19
C GLY A 353 -10.85 5.14 -4.75
N ASN A 354 -11.83 4.59 -5.48
CA ASN A 354 -12.87 5.40 -6.15
C ASN A 354 -13.92 6.02 -5.22
N MET A 355 -13.89 5.73 -3.92
CA MET A 355 -14.93 6.19 -2.99
C MET A 355 -14.67 7.60 -2.48
N CYS A 356 -13.41 7.90 -2.18
CA CYS A 356 -12.98 9.20 -1.69
C CYS A 356 -11.49 9.42 -1.95
N ASN A 357 -11.15 10.64 -2.34
CA ASN A 357 -9.78 11.13 -2.33
C ASN A 357 -9.78 12.51 -1.67
N TYR A 358 -8.93 12.67 -0.67
CA TYR A 358 -8.77 13.92 0.07
C TYR A 358 -7.33 14.37 -0.07
N GLY A 359 -7.13 15.64 -0.45
CA GLY A 359 -5.84 16.28 -0.50
C GLY A 359 -5.78 17.43 0.49
N TYR A 360 -4.62 17.60 1.10
CA TYR A 360 -4.36 18.69 2.03
C TYR A 360 -2.97 19.25 1.78
N ARG A 361 -2.85 20.56 1.96
CA ARG A 361 -1.59 21.27 1.89
C ARG A 361 -1.27 21.85 3.25
N ILE A 362 -0.07 21.56 3.73
CA ILE A 362 0.39 21.91 5.06
C ILE A 362 1.60 22.80 4.92
N TYR A 363 1.50 24.01 5.45
CA TYR A 363 2.60 24.96 5.54
C TYR A 363 3.19 24.88 6.93
N ILE A 364 4.51 24.82 7.00
CA ILE A 364 5.26 24.76 8.25
C ILE A 364 6.27 25.90 8.31
N LYS A 365 6.59 26.35 9.52
CA LYS A 365 7.63 27.36 9.73
C LYS A 365 8.38 27.09 11.02
N LYS A 366 9.55 27.71 11.14
CA LYS A 366 10.37 27.62 12.34
C LYS A 366 10.01 28.70 13.35
N ILE A 367 9.59 28.30 14.55
CA ILE A 367 9.38 29.20 15.70
C ILE A 367 10.27 28.72 16.85
N LYS A 368 11.13 29.59 17.38
CA LYS A 368 12.06 29.26 18.49
C LYS A 368 12.82 27.94 18.24
N SER A 369 13.35 27.82 17.03
CA SER A 369 14.10 26.65 16.54
C SER A 369 13.31 25.34 16.38
N LYS A 370 11.99 25.35 16.55
CA LYS A 370 11.11 24.19 16.33
C LYS A 370 10.24 24.37 15.10
N TRP A 371 10.01 23.28 14.37
CA TRP A 371 9.05 23.26 13.27
C TRP A 371 7.64 23.18 13.82
N VAL A 372 6.78 24.07 13.33
CA VAL A 372 5.36 24.09 13.68
C VAL A 372 4.51 24.20 12.44
N VAL A 373 3.30 23.66 12.51
CA VAL A 373 2.28 23.87 11.47
C VAL A 373 1.84 25.32 11.53
N ASP A 374 2.03 26.05 10.43
CA ASP A 374 1.57 27.43 10.25
C ASP A 374 0.13 27.47 9.73
N LYS A 375 -0.15 26.70 8.68
CA LYS A 375 -1.47 26.66 8.05
C LYS A 375 -1.76 25.29 7.45
N PHE A 376 -3.04 24.95 7.44
CA PHE A 376 -3.57 23.74 6.85
C PHE A 376 -4.71 24.10 5.89
N GLU A 377 -4.57 23.72 4.63
CA GLU A 377 -5.52 24.03 3.56
C GLU A 377 -6.02 22.75 2.88
N GLU A 378 -7.27 22.76 2.45
CA GLU A 378 -7.77 21.71 1.56
C GLU A 378 -7.15 21.89 0.18
N ALA A 379 -6.63 20.80 -0.36
CA ALA A 379 -6.11 20.72 -1.72
C ALA A 379 -6.86 19.62 -2.50
N TRP A 380 -6.74 19.66 -3.82
CA TRP A 380 -7.04 18.51 -4.65
C TRP A 380 -5.71 17.85 -5.01
N ILE A 381 -5.61 16.55 -4.79
CA ILE A 381 -4.58 15.75 -5.43
C ILE A 381 -5.23 15.31 -6.73
N ALA A 382 -4.72 15.83 -7.83
CA ALA A 382 -5.17 15.53 -9.19
C ALA A 382 -4.79 14.11 -9.58
#